data_AF-A0A7Y7WCJ1-F1
#
_entry.id   AF-A0A7Y7WCJ1-F1
#
_cell.length_a   1.000
_cell.length_b   1.000
_cell.length_c   1.000
_cell.angle_alpha   90.00
_cell.angle_beta   90.00
_cell.angle_gamma   90.00
#
_symmetry.space_group_name_H-M   'P 1'
#
loop_
_entity.id
_entity.type
_entity.pdbx_description
1 polymer ?
#
loop_
_entity_poly.entity_id
_entity_poly.type
_entity_poly.pdbx_seq_one_letter_code
_entity_poly.pdbx_strand_id
1 'polypeptide(L)' 'MKRQDCVSCGTSNVMYRFEDRDVEIDLKALRASVPLLSGWQCEACSEIELDPESAQRYSDVSDELVYSLRRPLDRYPLT' A
#
# COMPACT_ATOMS: atom_id res chain seq x y z
N MET A 1 21.42 2.46 -12.82
CA MET A 1 20.12 2.25 -12.15
C MET A 1 20.40 2.09 -10.66
N LYS A 2 19.85 2.94 -9.79
CA LYS A 2 20.07 2.84 -8.34
C LYS A 2 19.31 1.60 -7.82
N ARG A 3 19.95 0.82 -6.96
CA ARG A 3 19.39 -0.37 -6.31
C ARG A 3 19.79 -0.36 -4.84
N GLN A 4 19.02 -1.00 -3.98
CA GLN A 4 19.30 -1.11 -2.54
C GLN A 4 19.01 -2.51 -2.01
N ASP A 5 19.49 -2.76 -0.80
CA ASP A 5 19.29 -4.01 -0.06
C ASP A 5 17.88 -4.01 0.54
N CYS A 6 17.24 -5.17 0.56
CA CYS A 6 15.91 -5.30 1.15
C CYS A 6 15.98 -5.51 2.66
N VAL A 7 15.35 -4.63 3.43
CA VAL A 7 15.34 -4.75 4.90
C VAL A 7 14.50 -5.94 5.36
N SER A 8 13.41 -6.28 4.64
CA SER A 8 12.53 -7.39 5.01
C SER A 8 13.15 -8.79 4.81
N CYS A 9 13.88 -9.02 3.72
CA CYS A 9 14.45 -10.35 3.42
C CYS A 9 15.98 -10.42 3.51
N GLY A 10 16.66 -9.28 3.71
CA GLY A 10 18.12 -9.20 3.83
C GLY A 10 18.89 -9.44 2.53
N THR A 11 18.21 -9.65 1.39
CA THR A 11 18.89 -9.87 0.12
C THR A 11 19.44 -8.54 -0.39
N SER A 12 20.72 -8.53 -0.77
CA SER A 12 21.40 -7.32 -1.23
C SER A 12 21.10 -6.99 -2.69
N ASN A 13 21.02 -5.70 -3.01
CA ASN A 13 20.94 -5.17 -4.38
C ASN A 13 19.77 -5.71 -5.23
N VAL A 14 18.66 -6.12 -4.60
CA VAL A 14 17.46 -6.67 -5.27
C VAL A 14 16.28 -5.73 -5.31
N MET A 15 16.37 -4.57 -4.65
CA MET A 15 15.29 -3.59 -4.71
C MET A 15 15.48 -2.64 -5.89
N TYR A 16 14.45 -2.51 -6.72
CA TYR A 16 14.40 -1.52 -7.78
C TYR A 16 13.49 -0.35 -7.40
N ARG A 17 13.89 0.84 -7.88
CA ARG A 17 13.11 2.07 -7.73
C ARG A 17 11.87 2.03 -8.61
N PHE A 18 10.77 2.58 -8.12
CA PHE A 18 9.60 2.91 -8.92
C PHE A 18 9.08 4.31 -8.60
N GLU A 19 8.38 4.90 -9.56
CA GLU A 19 7.73 6.21 -9.49
C GLU A 19 6.35 6.10 -10.13
N ASP A 20 5.45 7.04 -9.81
CA ASP A 20 4.15 7.24 -10.45
C ASP A 20 3.30 5.95 -10.59
N ARG A 21 3.37 5.08 -9.58
CA ARG A 21 2.64 3.81 -9.57
C ARG A 21 1.39 3.87 -8.71
N ASP A 22 0.28 3.48 -9.30
CA ASP A 22 -0.95 3.25 -8.56
C ASP A 22 -0.91 1.89 -7.86
N VAL A 23 -1.28 1.86 -6.59
CA VAL A 23 -1.36 0.64 -5.77
C VAL A 23 -2.78 0.43 -5.30
N GLU A 24 -3.31 -0.77 -5.52
CA GLU A 24 -4.62 -1.17 -5.00
C GLU A 24 -4.46 -1.79 -3.61
N ILE A 25 -5.29 -1.33 -2.67
CA ILE A 25 -5.46 -1.95 -1.36
C ILE A 25 -6.74 -2.78 -1.40
N ASP A 26 -6.60 -4.10 -1.22
CA ASP A 26 -7.74 -5.01 -1.06
C ASP A 26 -7.90 -5.35 0.43
N LEU A 27 -9.01 -4.91 1.02
CA LEU A 27 -9.36 -5.17 2.41
C LEU A 27 -10.78 -5.77 2.51
N LYS A 28 -10.83 -7.10 2.56
CA LYS A 28 -12.07 -7.91 2.61
C LYS A 28 -12.99 -7.66 1.41
N ALA A 29 -14.02 -6.83 1.58
CA ALA A 29 -15.02 -6.49 0.57
C ALA A 29 -14.84 -5.06 0.05
N LEU A 30 -13.87 -4.32 0.57
CA LEU A 30 -13.56 -2.96 0.15
C LEU A 30 -12.24 -2.94 -0.61
N ARG A 31 -12.19 -2.11 -1.65
CA ARG A 31 -10.98 -1.81 -2.40
C ARG A 31 -10.81 -0.30 -2.51
N ALA A 32 -9.57 0.17 -2.49
CA ALA A 32 -9.23 1.54 -2.84
C ALA A 32 -7.94 1.56 -3.64
N SER A 33 -7.83 2.50 -4.58
CA SER A 33 -6.59 2.78 -5.31
C SER A 33 -5.90 3.98 -4.68
N VAL A 34 -4.59 3.88 -4.47
CA VAL A 34 -3.72 4.97 -4.03
C VAL A 34 -2.84 5.36 -5.22
N PRO A 35 -3.07 6.51 -5.85
CA PRO A 35 -2.38 6.86 -7.07
C PRO A 35 -1.00 7.47 -6.81
N LEU A 36 -0.13 7.39 -7.82
CA LEU A 36 1.13 8.12 -7.88
C LEU A 36 2.04 7.87 -6.65
N LEU A 37 2.24 6.60 -6.32
CA LEU A 37 3.19 6.20 -5.29
C LEU A 37 4.59 6.00 -5.86
N SER A 38 5.55 6.25 -4.99
CA SER A 38 6.98 6.11 -5.21
C SER A 38 7.63 5.31 -4.08
N GLY A 39 8.67 4.56 -4.40
CA GLY A 39 9.33 3.70 -3.42
C GLY A 39 10.30 2.70 -4.05
N TRP A 40 10.52 1.61 -3.34
CA TRP A 40 11.38 0.50 -3.74
C TRP A 40 10.60 -0.81 -3.69
N GLN A 41 10.80 -1.69 -4.66
CA GLN A 41 10.22 -3.03 -4.64
C GLN A 41 11.30 -4.10 -4.75
N CYS A 42 11.22 -5.11 -3.88
CA CYS A 42 12.13 -6.23 -3.86
C CYS A 42 11.73 -7.30 -4.89
N GLU A 43 12.62 -7.64 -5.82
CA GLU A 43 12.40 -8.74 -6.78
C GLU A 43 12.34 -10.12 -6.10
N ALA A 44 12.96 -10.27 -4.92
CA ALA A 44 13.09 -11.57 -4.25
C ALA A 44 11.87 -11.94 -3.38
N CYS A 45 11.34 -10.99 -2.61
CA CYS A 45 10.24 -11.23 -1.66
C CYS A 45 8.98 -10.39 -1.91
N SER A 46 8.98 -9.55 -2.94
CA SER A 46 7.87 -8.65 -3.30
C SER A 46 7.56 -7.53 -2.29
N GLU A 47 8.39 -7.33 -1.27
CA GLU A 47 8.27 -6.20 -0.33
C GLU A 47 8.28 -4.86 -1.06
N ILE A 48 7.46 -3.90 -0.58
CA ILE A 48 7.43 -2.53 -1.06
C ILE A 48 7.80 -1.58 0.09
N GLU A 49 8.92 -0.87 -0.06
CA GLU A 49 9.33 0.20 0.86
C GLU A 49 8.95 1.55 0.23
N LEU A 50 7.86 2.16 0.70
CA LEU A 50 7.36 3.45 0.19
C LEU A 50 8.20 4.63 0.67
N ASP A 51 8.33 5.66 -0.18
CA ASP A 51 8.86 6.95 0.28
C ASP A 51 7.96 7.59 1.34
N PRO A 52 8.48 8.48 2.20
CA PRO A 52 7.70 9.05 3.31
C PRO A 52 6.33 9.64 2.92
N GLU A 53 6.28 10.42 1.84
CA GLU A 53 5.03 11.05 1.38
C GLU A 53 4.04 10.02 0.80
N SER A 54 4.57 9.06 0.04
CA SER A 54 3.83 7.94 -0.52
C SER A 54 3.28 7.01 0.58
N ALA A 55 4.07 6.76 1.62
CA ALA A 55 3.68 5.98 2.79
C ALA A 55 2.55 6.65 3.57
N GLN A 56 2.59 7.98 3.73
CA GLN A 56 1.51 8.72 4.38
C GLN A 56 0.20 8.59 3.59
N ARG A 57 0.23 8.82 2.27
CA ARG A 57 -0.98 8.67 1.43
C ARG A 57 -1.56 7.25 1.49
N TYR A 58 -0.69 6.24 1.43
CA TYR A 58 -1.10 4.85 1.56
C TYR A 58 -1.75 4.57 2.93
N SER A 59 -1.17 5.10 4.01
CA SER A 59 -1.71 4.97 5.36
C SER A 59 -3.08 5.63 5.49
N ASP A 60 -3.24 6.86 5.00
CA ASP A 60 -4.50 7.59 5.10
C ASP A 60 -5.64 6.84 4.39
N VAL A 61 -5.39 6.31 3.19
CA VAL A 61 -6.40 5.53 2.44
C VAL A 61 -6.66 4.17 3.13
N SER A 62 -5.63 3.54 3.68
CA SER A 62 -5.77 2.28 4.44
C SER A 62 -6.65 2.47 5.68
N ASP A 63 -6.44 3.57 6.42
CA ASP A 63 -7.23 3.89 7.60
C ASP A 63 -8.70 4.14 7.25
N GLU A 64 -8.99 4.86 6.17
CA GLU A 64 -10.36 5.06 5.68
C GLU A 64 -11.06 3.75 5.30
N LEU A 65 -10.33 2.79 4.71
CA LEU A 65 -10.85 1.45 4.45
C LEU A 65 -11.18 0.70 5.75
N VAL A 66 -10.28 0.75 6.73
CA VAL A 66 -10.47 0.12 8.04
C VAL A 66 -11.65 0.74 8.78
N TYR A 67 -11.77 2.07 8.79
CA TYR A 67 -12.92 2.76 9.37
C TYR A 67 -14.22 2.38 8.67
N SER A 68 -14.21 2.33 7.33
CA SER A 68 -15.38 1.94 6.54
C SER A 68 -15.86 0.51 6.85
N LEU A 69 -14.94 -0.44 7.06
CA LEU A 69 -15.28 -1.81 7.46
C LEU A 69 -15.80 -1.91 8.90
N ARG A 70 -15.33 -1.04 9.80
CA ARG A 70 -15.67 -1.07 11.22
C ARG A 70 -16.91 -0.26 11.56
N ARG A 71 -17.38 0.62 10.66
CA ARG A 71 -18.68 1.30 10.83
C ARG A 71 -19.77 0.24 10.94
N PRO A 72 -20.57 0.21 12.04
CA PRO A 72 -21.72 -0.67 12.14
C PRO A 72 -22.62 -0.48 10.93
N LEU A 73 -23.13 -1.59 10.37
CA LEU A 73 -24.14 -1.58 9.31
C LEU A 73 -25.52 -1.10 9.84
N ASP A 74 -25.57 -0.07 10.70
CA ASP A 74 -26.79 0.43 11.35
C ASP A 74 -27.64 1.30 10.41
N ARG A 75 -27.66 0.96 9.12
CA ARG A 75 -28.52 1.63 8.14
C ARG A 75 -28.91 0.70 7.00
N TYR A 76 -29.55 -0.42 7.34
CA TYR A 76 -30.58 -0.98 6.48
C TYR A 76 -31.94 -0.49 7.01
N PRO A 77 -32.70 0.34 6.28
CA PRO A 77 -34.11 0.46 6.58
C PRO A 77 -34.73 -0.91 6.28
N LEU A 78 -35.31 -1.53 7.31
CA LEU A 78 -36.24 -2.65 7.14
C LEU A 78 -37.43 -2.09 6.36
N THR A 79 -37.44 -2.28 5.05
CA THR A 79 -38.65 -2.21 4.21
C THR A 79 -39.43 -3.50 4.36
#